data_AF-A0AB39M724-F1
#
_entry.id   AF-A0AB39M724-F1
#
_cell.length_a   1.000
_cell.length_b   1.000
_cell.length_c   1.000
_cell.angle_alpha   90.00
_cell.angle_beta   90.00
_cell.angle_gamma   90.00
#
_symmetry.space_group_name_H-M   'P 1'
#
loop_
_entity.id
_entity.type
_entity.pdbx_description
1 polymer ?
#
loop_
_entity_poly.entity_id
_entity_poly.type
_entity_poly.pdbx_seq_one_letter_code
_entity_poly.pdbx_strand_id
1 'polypeptide(L)'
;MSEASGKPQNTAAFYGQAVASFSVAIAATAIGIFKLHADAWVRAFLAIAVLYLVTSSFTLAKVIRDRQDASRTAYNPFEKL
;
A
#
# COMPACT_ATOMS: atom_id res chain seq x y z
N MET A 1 -3.34 -29.28 -16.71
CA MET A 1 -2.30 -29.22 -15.67
C MET A 1 -2.96 -28.68 -14.41
N SER A 2 -3.28 -29.58 -13.49
CA SER A 2 -3.60 -29.22 -12.11
C SER A 2 -2.46 -28.42 -11.51
N GLU A 3 -2.75 -27.39 -10.70
CA GLU A 3 -2.16 -27.25 -9.36
C GLU A 3 -2.73 -26.04 -8.59
N ALA A 4 -3.27 -26.38 -7.41
CA ALA A 4 -3.45 -25.58 -6.20
C ALA A 4 -4.25 -24.26 -6.27
N SER A 5 -5.55 -24.41 -5.98
CA SER A 5 -6.22 -23.55 -5.01
C SER A 5 -5.34 -23.38 -3.76
N GLY A 6 -4.83 -22.17 -3.56
CA GLY A 6 -4.21 -21.75 -2.32
C GLY A 6 -4.34 -20.25 -2.26
N LYS A 7 -5.40 -19.74 -1.62
CA LYS A 7 -5.49 -18.32 -1.27
C LYS A 7 -4.21 -18.05 -0.45
N PRO A 8 -3.25 -17.22 -0.90
CA PRO A 8 -2.11 -16.92 -0.07
C PRO A 8 -2.62 -16.07 1.08
N GLN A 9 -2.99 -16.72 2.17
CA GLN A 9 -3.28 -16.07 3.44
C GLN A 9 -1.92 -15.60 3.94
N ASN A 10 -1.60 -14.33 3.67
CA ASN A 10 -0.50 -13.68 4.37
C ASN A 10 -0.75 -13.89 5.87
N THR A 11 0.08 -14.73 6.49
CA THR A 11 0.02 -14.99 7.93
C THR A 11 0.14 -13.66 8.66
N ALA A 12 -0.53 -13.49 9.80
CA ALA A 12 -0.51 -12.24 10.58
C ALA A 12 0.94 -11.72 10.82
N ALA A 13 1.91 -12.62 10.91
CA ALA A 13 3.34 -12.31 10.97
C ALA A 13 3.87 -11.52 9.76
N PHE A 14 3.55 -11.93 8.52
CA PHE A 14 3.97 -11.22 7.30
C PHE A 14 3.33 -9.84 7.18
N TYR A 15 2.07 -9.70 7.61
CA TYR A 15 1.41 -8.39 7.69
C TYR A 15 2.12 -7.47 8.69
N GLY A 16 2.42 -7.96 9.90
CA GLY A 16 3.16 -7.21 10.91
C GLY A 16 4.54 -6.78 10.43
N GLN A 17 5.28 -7.67 9.75
CA GLN A 17 6.58 -7.36 9.15
C GLN A 17 6.45 -6.28 8.07
N ALA A 18 5.44 -6.36 7.20
CA ALA A 18 5.23 -5.35 6.16
C ALA A 18 4.96 -3.96 6.76
N VAL A 19 4.12 -3.88 7.79
CA VAL A 19 3.84 -2.62 8.50
C VAL A 19 5.11 -2.09 9.18
N ALA A 20 5.87 -2.95 9.86
CA ALA A 20 7.11 -2.57 10.53
C ALA A 20 8.16 -2.03 9.52
N SER A 21 8.40 -2.76 8.42
CA SER A 21 9.32 -2.33 7.36
C SER A 21 8.89 -1.00 6.73
N PHE A 22 7.59 -0.82 6.52
CA PHE A 22 7.05 0.43 5.99
C PHE A 22 7.26 1.61 6.96
N SER A 23 7.02 1.42 8.25
CA SER A 23 7.30 2.43 9.28
C SER A 23 8.78 2.81 9.34
N VAL A 24 9.67 1.81 9.27
CA VAL A 24 11.12 2.05 9.22
C VAL A 24 11.51 2.84 7.97
N ALA A 25 10.94 2.51 6.81
CA ALA A 25 11.20 3.23 5.56
C ALA A 25 10.74 4.70 5.62
N ILE A 26 9.54 4.97 6.17
CA ILE A 26 9.07 6.35 6.39
C ILE A 26 10.01 7.10 7.34
N ALA A 27 10.40 6.47 8.46
CA ALA A 27 11.29 7.11 9.44
C ALA A 27 12.67 7.42 8.83
N ALA A 28 13.25 6.47 8.12
CA ALA A 28 14.52 6.66 7.42
C ALA A 28 14.44 7.79 6.39
N THR A 29 13.35 7.87 5.63
CA THR A 29 13.10 8.94 4.66
C THR A 29 12.98 10.30 5.34
N ALA A 30 12.20 10.39 6.43
CA ALA A 30 12.04 11.61 7.21
C ALA A 30 13.37 12.09 7.82
N ILE A 31 14.19 11.18 8.34
CA ILE A 31 15.53 11.49 8.84
C ILE A 31 16.43 11.98 7.71
N GLY A 32 16.37 11.36 6.52
CA GLY A 32 17.09 11.79 5.33
C GLY A 32 16.72 13.22 4.92
N ILE A 33 15.43 13.54 4.86
CA ILE A 33 14.95 14.91 4.61
C ILE A 33 15.41 15.87 5.70
N PHE A 34 15.47 15.42 6.96
CA PHE A 34 15.93 16.25 8.07
C PHE A 34 17.44 16.56 7.99
N LYS A 35 18.25 15.58 7.58
CA LYS A 35 19.71 15.69 7.47
C LYS A 35 20.18 16.27 6.14
N LEU A 36 19.30 16.43 5.16
CA LEU A 36 19.62 17.03 3.88
C LEU A 36 20.06 18.49 4.08
N HIS A 37 21.25 18.83 3.57
CA HIS A 37 21.69 20.22 3.44
C HIS A 37 20.93 20.90 2.30
N ALA A 38 19.71 21.32 2.60
CA ALA A 38 18.86 22.09 1.70
C ALA A 38 18.08 23.13 2.51
N ASP A 39 17.60 24.15 1.82
CA ASP A 39 16.73 25.17 2.42
C ASP A 39 15.50 24.54 3.08
N ALA A 40 15.03 25.18 4.14
CA ALA A 40 13.85 24.74 4.88
C ALA A 40 12.62 24.55 3.98
N TRP A 41 12.48 25.39 2.96
CA TRP A 41 11.41 25.30 1.97
C TRP A 41 11.48 24.01 1.14
N VAL A 42 12.66 23.63 0.65
CA VAL A 42 12.87 22.40 -0.13
C VAL A 42 12.58 21.18 0.72
N ARG A 43 13.01 21.20 1.99
CA ARG A 43 12.74 20.13 2.95
C ARG A 43 11.23 19.98 3.22
N ALA A 44 10.51 21.09 3.37
CA ALA A 44 9.06 21.08 3.54
C ALA A 44 8.33 20.55 2.30
N PHE A 45 8.74 20.97 1.09
CA PHE A 45 8.20 20.45 -0.16
C PHE A 45 8.38 18.93 -0.28
N LEU A 46 9.58 18.43 0.01
CA LEU A 46 9.86 16.98 -0.01
C LEU A 46 9.04 16.22 1.02
N ALA A 47 8.87 16.77 2.23
CA ALA A 47 8.05 16.15 3.26
C ALA A 47 6.59 16.01 2.81
N ILE A 48 6.00 17.07 2.24
CA ILE A 48 4.62 17.04 1.73
C ILE A 48 4.51 16.08 0.54
N ALA A 49 5.48 16.11 -0.38
CA ALA A 49 5.50 15.21 -1.54
C ALA A 49 5.51 13.73 -1.13
N VAL A 50 6.34 13.36 -0.15
CA VAL A 50 6.39 11.99 0.38
C VAL A 50 5.06 11.61 1.05
N LEU A 51 4.50 12.48 1.89
CA LEU A 51 3.21 12.21 2.55
C LEU A 51 2.07 12.01 1.54
N TYR A 52 2.01 12.85 0.50
CA TYR A 52 0.99 12.76 -0.54
C TYR A 52 1.19 11.51 -1.41
N LEU A 53 2.43 11.18 -1.76
CA LEU A 53 2.76 9.98 -2.53
C LEU A 53 2.35 8.70 -1.79
N VAL A 54 2.68 8.61 -0.49
CA VAL A 54 2.27 7.49 0.38
C VAL A 54 0.75 7.36 0.43
N THR A 55 0.05 8.47 0.67
CA THR A 55 -1.41 8.50 0.74
C THR A 55 -2.04 8.03 -0.58
N SER A 56 -1.52 8.54 -1.70
CA SER A 56 -1.99 8.19 -3.04
C SER A 56 -1.73 6.73 -3.38
N SER A 57 -0.58 6.17 -2.97
CA SER A 57 -0.25 4.76 -3.15
C SER A 57 -1.25 3.85 -2.44
N PHE A 58 -1.62 4.16 -1.19
CA PHE A 58 -2.65 3.39 -0.47
C PHE A 58 -4.05 3.51 -1.10
N THR A 59 -4.41 4.69 -1.60
CA THR A 59 -5.68 4.88 -2.33
C THR A 59 -5.68 4.05 -3.60
N LEU A 60 -4.60 4.09 -4.38
CA LEU A 60 -4.46 3.29 -5.60
C LEU A 60 -4.53 1.79 -5.29
N ALA A 61 -3.85 1.34 -4.22
CA ALA A 61 -3.91 -0.06 -3.79
C ALA A 61 -5.34 -0.49 -3.42
N LYS A 62 -6.12 0.38 -2.75
CA LYS A 62 -7.55 0.13 -2.50
C LYS A 62 -8.31 0.01 -3.81
N VAL A 63 -8.19 0.98 -4.73
CA VAL A 63 -8.88 0.95 -6.03
C VAL A 63 -8.60 -0.33 -6.82
N ILE A 64 -7.34 -0.80 -6.81
CA ILE A 64 -6.96 -2.06 -7.48
C ILE A 64 -7.64 -3.26 -6.81
N ARG A 65 -7.60 -3.37 -5.49
CA ARG A 65 -8.26 -4.45 -4.74
C ARG A 65 -9.77 -4.43 -4.94
N ASP A 66 -10.38 -3.26 -4.84
CA ASP A 66 -11.83 -3.10 -4.98
C ASP A 66 -12.29 -3.49 -6.39
N ARG A 67 -11.47 -3.23 -7.43
CA ARG A 67 -11.69 -3.75 -8.79
C ARG A 67 -11.62 -5.27 -8.89
N GLN A 68 -10.63 -5.89 -8.23
CA GLN A 68 -10.49 -7.36 -8.21
C GLN A 68 -11.68 -8.04 -7.52
N ASP A 69 -12.15 -7.49 -6.41
CA ASP A 69 -13.31 -8.00 -5.68
C ASP A 69 -14.61 -7.83 -6.48
N ALA A 70 -14.80 -6.68 -7.16
CA ALA A 70 -15.95 -6.46 -8.05
C ALA A 70 -16.00 -7.47 -9.21
N SER A 71 -14.86 -7.80 -9.82
CA SER A 71 -14.77 -8.83 -10.86
C SER A 71 -15.13 -10.23 -10.35
N ARG A 72 -14.87 -10.53 -9.08
CA ARG A 72 -15.19 -11.82 -8.46
C ARG A 72 -16.68 -11.96 -8.14
N THR A 73 -17.33 -10.89 -7.69
CA THR A 73 -18.76 -10.89 -7.29
C THR A 73 -19.71 -10.81 -8.49
N ALA A 74 -19.26 -10.32 -9.66
CA ALA A 74 -20.08 -10.26 -10.87
C ALA A 74 -20.56 -11.64 -11.39
N TYR A 75 -20.04 -12.75 -10.85
CA TYR A 75 -20.55 -14.10 -11.06
C TYR A 75 -21.43 -14.57 -9.88
N ASN A 76 -22.68 -14.12 -9.85
CA ASN A 76 -23.74 -14.69 -8.99
C ASN A 76 -24.87 -15.23 -9.88
N PRO A 77 -24.78 -16.47 -10.41
CA PRO A 77 -25.77 -17.02 -11.33
C PRO A 77 -27.19 -17.20 -10.75
N PHE A 78 -27.38 -16.97 -9.44
CA PHE A 78 -28.65 -17.20 -8.73
C PHE A 78 -29.35 -15.92 -8.26
N GLU A 79 -28.81 -14.71 -8.50
CA GLU A 79 -29.48 -13.44 -8.11
C GLU A 79 -30.64 -13.04 -9.06
N LYS A 80 -30.94 -13.86 -10.09
CA LYS A 80 -32.00 -13.61 -11.09
C LYS A 80 -33.21 -14.56 -11.02
N LEU A 81 -33.34 -15.36 -9.95
CA LEU A 81 -34.50 -16.25 -9.69
C LEU A 81 -35.29 -15.73 -8.49
#